data_AF-A0A432HMT3-F1
#
_entry.id   AF-A0A432HMT3-F1
#
_cell.length_a   1.000
_cell.length_b   1.000
_cell.length_c   1.000
_cell.angle_alpha   90.00
_cell.angle_beta   90.00
_cell.angle_gamma   90.00
#
_symmetry.space_group_name_H-M   'P 1'
#
loop_
_entity.id
_entity.type
_entity.pdbx_description
1 polymer ?
#
loop_
_entity_poly.entity_id
_entity_poly.type
_entity_poly.pdbx_seq_one_letter_code
_entity_poly.pdbx_strand_id
1 'polypeptide(L)'
;MSEPSFWGIAGYPVSHSLTPRLFAAVGRHLGIEGPQAVFLEAADIDEFEHRLADLDGDVWLSCTAPLKHAPQDRLGVTGPEGVNAINQLKRTQGKWTGTSTDGLGFVAACRHIGIEPDGSVLRMRGGGSAARAIAAAWAEAGGLITPEQGRRALVSGPWDGALVADGRADLGIDLDAAPAGGQSTPLDAEMQVSISYGYGAGTDEFAVIMVAAQHLEAWKAIFAPERAADLPSLSLVLDGLAESA
;
A
#
# COMPACT_ATOMS: atom_id res chain seq x y z
N MET A 1 -11.64 -14.40 18.04
CA MET A 1 -11.08 -13.18 17.45
C MET A 1 -12.26 -12.29 17.09
N SER A 2 -12.27 -11.01 17.44
CA SER A 2 -13.39 -10.15 17.01
C SER A 2 -13.17 -9.75 15.56
N GLU A 3 -14.08 -10.17 14.69
CA GLU A 3 -14.24 -9.58 13.37
C GLU A 3 -14.54 -8.09 13.54
N PRO A 4 -14.07 -7.21 12.65
CA PRO A 4 -14.35 -5.78 12.78
C PRO A 4 -15.83 -5.52 12.51
N SER A 5 -16.38 -4.48 13.12
CA SER A 5 -17.70 -3.96 12.71
C SER A 5 -17.60 -3.28 11.34
N PHE A 6 -16.46 -2.65 11.04
CA PHE A 6 -16.25 -1.91 9.81
C PHE A 6 -14.88 -2.19 9.20
N TRP A 7 -14.83 -2.24 7.87
CA TRP A 7 -13.58 -2.16 7.13
C TRP A 7 -13.66 -1.15 5.99
N GLY A 8 -12.51 -0.68 5.49
CA GLY A 8 -12.55 0.16 4.30
C GLY A 8 -11.35 1.06 4.12
N ILE A 9 -11.58 2.22 3.53
CA ILE A 9 -10.53 3.17 3.19
C ILE A 9 -10.78 4.54 3.81
N ALA A 10 -9.69 5.22 4.19
CA ALA A 10 -9.70 6.61 4.60
C ALA A 10 -8.69 7.45 3.79
N GLY A 11 -9.09 8.65 3.40
CA GLY A 11 -8.28 9.60 2.63
C GLY A 11 -9.13 10.51 1.77
N TYR A 12 -8.54 11.25 0.83
CA TYR A 12 -9.31 12.09 -0.08
C TYR A 12 -8.59 12.30 -1.42
N PRO A 13 -9.25 12.07 -2.58
CA PRO A 13 -10.54 11.37 -2.75
C PRO A 13 -10.37 9.84 -2.66
N VAL A 14 -11.40 9.12 -2.21
CA VAL A 14 -11.35 7.64 -2.06
C VAL A 14 -12.58 6.89 -2.59
N SER A 15 -13.58 7.59 -3.13
CA SER A 15 -14.84 7.02 -3.62
C SER A 15 -14.69 5.90 -4.65
N HIS A 16 -13.59 5.88 -5.41
CA HIS A 16 -13.30 4.87 -6.44
C HIS A 16 -12.29 3.81 -6.01
N SER A 17 -11.94 3.76 -4.72
CA SER A 17 -10.95 2.82 -4.23
C SER A 17 -11.43 1.36 -4.32
N LEU A 18 -10.53 0.48 -4.72
CA LEU A 18 -10.74 -0.97 -4.70
C LEU A 18 -10.65 -1.56 -3.28
N THR A 19 -10.15 -0.80 -2.29
CA THR A 19 -9.89 -1.28 -0.93
C THR A 19 -11.09 -1.98 -0.27
N PRO A 20 -12.32 -1.41 -0.28
CA PRO A 20 -13.45 -2.13 0.33
C PRO A 20 -13.81 -3.43 -0.38
N ARG A 21 -13.60 -3.51 -1.71
CA ARG A 21 -13.76 -4.77 -2.48
C ARG A 21 -12.68 -5.78 -2.13
N LEU A 22 -11.44 -5.34 -1.93
CA LEU A 22 -10.32 -6.19 -1.51
C LEU A 22 -10.54 -6.78 -0.12
N PHE A 23 -11.01 -5.96 0.83
CA PHE A 23 -11.44 -6.44 2.14
C PHE A 23 -12.52 -7.51 2.03
N ALA A 24 -13.57 -7.26 1.24
CA ALA A 24 -14.64 -8.23 1.02
C ALA A 24 -14.15 -9.52 0.34
N ALA A 25 -13.25 -9.42 -0.65
CA ALA A 25 -12.69 -10.58 -1.34
C ALA A 25 -11.92 -11.50 -0.38
N VAL A 26 -11.00 -10.94 0.41
CA VAL A 26 -10.25 -11.69 1.41
C VAL A 26 -11.17 -12.17 2.55
N GLY A 27 -12.07 -11.32 3.02
CA GLY A 27 -13.03 -11.64 4.06
C GLY A 27 -13.92 -12.84 3.71
N ARG A 28 -14.52 -12.85 2.50
CA ARG A 28 -15.30 -14.00 2.01
C ARG A 28 -14.47 -15.27 1.94
N HIS A 29 -13.23 -15.21 1.44
CA HIS A 29 -12.34 -16.37 1.42
C HIS A 29 -12.10 -16.93 2.83
N LEU A 30 -12.01 -16.04 3.81
CA LEU A 30 -11.82 -16.37 5.21
C LEU A 30 -13.13 -16.71 5.96
N GLY A 31 -14.30 -16.57 5.33
CA GLY A 31 -15.61 -16.78 5.99
C GLY A 31 -16.04 -15.63 6.90
N ILE A 32 -15.53 -14.41 6.69
CA ILE A 32 -15.87 -13.19 7.41
C ILE A 32 -16.85 -12.38 6.54
N GLU A 33 -18.12 -12.30 6.95
CA GLU A 33 -19.20 -11.65 6.18
C GLU A 33 -19.92 -10.51 6.92
N GLY A 34 -19.65 -10.33 8.22
CA GLY A 34 -20.30 -9.31 9.06
C GLY A 34 -19.86 -7.85 8.91
N PRO A 35 -18.60 -7.52 8.54
CA PRO A 35 -18.14 -6.13 8.54
C PRO A 35 -18.81 -5.26 7.46
N GLN A 36 -19.19 -4.04 7.83
CA GLN A 36 -19.69 -3.05 6.88
C GLN A 36 -18.53 -2.34 6.16
N ALA A 37 -18.64 -2.22 4.83
CA ALA A 37 -17.73 -1.42 4.01
C ALA A 37 -17.93 0.09 4.22
N VAL A 38 -16.82 0.81 4.46
CA VAL A 38 -16.81 2.27 4.62
C VAL A 38 -15.83 2.97 3.69
N PHE A 39 -16.22 4.17 3.27
CA PHE A 39 -15.38 5.12 2.54
C PHE A 39 -15.33 6.41 3.36
N LEU A 40 -14.22 6.62 4.08
CA LEU A 40 -14.04 7.78 4.93
C LEU A 40 -13.28 8.87 4.16
N GLU A 41 -14.05 9.74 3.51
CA GLU A 41 -13.49 10.93 2.87
C GLU A 41 -13.05 11.96 3.93
N ALA A 42 -11.73 12.14 4.02
CA ALA A 42 -11.09 13.05 4.97
C ALA A 42 -9.79 13.61 4.38
N ALA A 43 -9.69 14.94 4.32
CA ALA A 43 -8.54 15.69 3.83
C ALA A 43 -7.49 15.97 4.91
N ASP A 44 -7.82 15.75 6.18
CA ASP A 44 -6.90 15.85 7.32
C ASP A 44 -7.32 14.94 8.49
N ILE A 45 -6.53 14.96 9.56
CA ILE A 45 -6.75 14.08 10.72
C ILE A 45 -7.96 14.48 11.56
N ASP A 46 -8.32 15.76 11.60
CA ASP A 46 -9.45 16.22 12.39
C ASP A 46 -10.76 15.81 11.67
N GLU A 47 -10.81 15.91 10.34
CA GLU A 47 -11.90 15.33 9.53
C GLU A 47 -11.96 13.79 9.67
N PHE A 48 -10.81 13.11 9.67
CA PHE A 48 -10.76 11.67 9.88
C PHE A 48 -11.36 11.27 11.23
N GLU A 49 -10.96 11.93 12.33
CA GLU A 49 -11.49 11.69 13.67
C GLU A 49 -13.00 11.98 13.74
N HIS A 50 -13.47 13.04 13.07
CA HIS A 50 -14.88 13.38 12.99
C HIS A 50 -15.70 12.28 12.27
N ARG A 51 -15.24 11.81 11.10
CA ARG A 51 -15.91 10.73 10.35
C ARG A 51 -15.92 9.42 11.11
N LEU A 52 -14.86 9.15 11.85
CA LEU A 52 -14.69 7.94 12.63
C LEU A 52 -15.60 7.92 13.88
N ALA A 53 -15.98 9.09 14.41
CA ALA A 53 -16.86 9.20 15.58
C ALA A 53 -18.26 8.60 15.32
N ASP A 54 -18.68 8.51 14.07
CA ASP A 54 -19.95 7.91 13.65
C ASP A 54 -19.90 6.37 13.60
N LEU A 55 -18.72 5.76 13.77
CA LEU A 55 -18.53 4.31 13.72
C LEU A 55 -18.40 3.72 15.13
N ASP A 56 -19.44 3.01 15.58
CA ASP A 56 -19.44 2.27 16.85
C ASP A 56 -18.95 0.82 16.67
N GLY A 57 -17.73 0.55 17.15
CA GLY A 57 -17.13 -0.79 17.11
C GLY A 57 -15.69 -0.85 16.60
N ASP A 58 -15.21 -2.07 16.33
CA ASP A 58 -13.88 -2.34 15.81
C ASP A 58 -13.80 -1.94 14.33
N VAL A 59 -12.68 -1.32 13.92
CA VAL A 59 -12.54 -0.68 12.60
C VAL A 59 -11.18 -1.01 11.99
N TRP A 60 -11.17 -1.53 10.76
CA TRP A 60 -9.96 -1.82 9.97
C TRP A 60 -9.91 -0.93 8.73
N LEU A 61 -8.87 -0.12 8.58
CA LEU A 61 -8.79 0.86 7.50
C LEU A 61 -7.46 0.77 6.77
N SER A 62 -7.51 0.84 5.44
CA SER A 62 -6.36 1.32 4.69
C SER A 62 -6.40 2.85 4.61
N CYS A 63 -5.27 3.49 4.81
CA CYS A 63 -5.12 4.95 4.73
C CYS A 63 -4.32 5.33 3.50
N THR A 64 -4.85 6.27 2.74
CA THR A 64 -4.16 6.86 1.59
C THR A 64 -3.92 8.35 1.78
N ALA A 65 -3.33 9.01 0.78
CA ALA A 65 -3.14 10.46 0.81
C ALA A 65 -4.47 11.19 1.07
N PRO A 66 -4.47 12.29 1.83
CA PRO A 66 -3.33 12.92 2.50
C PRO A 66 -3.00 12.36 3.91
N LEU A 67 -3.69 11.31 4.36
CA LEU A 67 -3.65 10.86 5.76
C LEU A 67 -2.42 10.03 6.15
N LYS A 68 -1.59 9.53 5.23
CA LYS A 68 -0.53 8.53 5.56
C LYS A 68 0.50 8.93 6.65
N HIS A 69 0.61 10.21 6.99
CA HIS A 69 1.52 10.73 8.03
C HIS A 69 0.83 11.13 9.33
N ALA A 70 -0.46 11.48 9.28
CA ALA A 70 -1.15 12.11 10.41
C ALA A 70 -1.52 11.15 11.57
N PRO A 71 -1.79 9.85 11.35
CA PRO A 71 -2.08 8.89 12.40
C PRO A 71 -0.99 8.69 13.45
N GLN A 72 0.30 8.89 13.12
CA GLN A 72 1.40 8.58 14.04
C GLN A 72 1.32 9.39 15.33
N ASP A 73 1.19 10.71 15.19
CA ASP A 73 1.18 11.63 16.33
C ASP A 73 -0.15 11.62 17.08
N ARG A 74 -1.27 11.47 16.37
CA ARG A 74 -2.63 11.57 16.95
C ARG A 74 -3.16 10.25 17.50
N LEU A 75 -2.85 9.12 16.87
CA LEU A 75 -3.34 7.79 17.27
C LEU A 75 -2.31 6.97 18.07
N GLY A 76 -1.10 7.49 18.25
CA GLY A 76 -0.03 6.82 19.01
C GLY A 76 0.46 5.52 18.35
N VAL A 77 0.43 5.47 17.02
CA VAL A 77 0.87 4.31 16.23
C VAL A 77 2.26 4.55 15.65
N THR A 78 3.15 3.57 15.79
CA THR A 78 4.53 3.67 15.29
C THR A 78 4.69 2.84 14.03
N GLY A 79 5.19 3.44 12.95
CA GLY A 79 5.55 2.71 11.72
C GLY A 79 6.97 2.12 11.78
N PRO A 80 7.40 1.38 10.75
CA PRO A 80 8.78 0.91 10.62
C PRO A 80 9.77 2.08 10.62
N GLU A 81 10.91 1.92 11.31
CA GLU A 81 11.96 2.94 11.38
C GLU A 81 12.43 3.36 9.98
N GLY A 82 12.60 4.67 9.75
CA GLY A 82 13.09 5.23 8.48
C GLY A 82 12.04 5.39 7.37
N VAL A 83 10.89 4.70 7.44
CA VAL A 83 9.79 4.86 6.46
C VAL A 83 8.88 6.03 6.84
N ASN A 84 8.56 6.15 8.14
CA ASN A 84 7.73 7.21 8.73
C ASN A 84 6.38 7.39 8.00
N ALA A 85 5.68 6.29 7.70
CA ALA A 85 4.33 6.32 7.16
C ALA A 85 3.52 5.09 7.58
N ILE A 86 2.20 5.25 7.68
CA ILE A 86 1.26 4.19 8.02
C ILE A 86 0.13 4.22 6.98
N ASN A 87 -0.10 3.09 6.31
CA ASN A 87 -1.17 2.93 5.32
C ASN A 87 -2.20 1.87 5.75
N GLN A 88 -2.03 1.23 6.92
CA GLN A 88 -2.97 0.27 7.48
C GLN A 88 -3.18 0.57 8.96
N LEU A 89 -4.44 0.67 9.39
CA LEU A 89 -4.85 0.96 10.75
C LEU A 89 -5.88 -0.06 11.24
N LYS A 90 -5.75 -0.48 12.49
CA LYS A 90 -6.69 -1.35 13.17
C LYS A 90 -7.04 -0.78 14.54
N ARG A 91 -8.33 -0.51 14.75
CA ARG A 91 -8.93 -0.19 16.05
C ARG A 91 -9.62 -1.43 16.59
N THR A 92 -9.14 -1.94 17.72
CA THR A 92 -9.77 -3.03 18.46
C THR A 92 -9.97 -2.61 19.89
N GLN A 93 -11.22 -2.66 20.38
CA GLN A 93 -11.57 -2.26 21.76
C GLN A 93 -11.03 -0.87 22.12
N GLY A 94 -11.13 0.07 21.18
CA GLY A 94 -10.67 1.46 21.33
C GLY A 94 -9.16 1.67 21.21
N LYS A 95 -8.34 0.61 21.07
CA LYS A 95 -6.89 0.72 20.90
C LYS A 95 -6.49 0.70 19.43
N TRP A 96 -5.69 1.68 19.02
CA TRP A 96 -5.13 1.76 17.67
C TRP A 96 -3.81 1.00 17.54
N THR A 97 -3.65 0.35 16.40
CA THR A 97 -2.41 -0.21 15.89
C THR A 97 -2.30 0.18 14.43
N GLY A 98 -1.07 0.30 13.90
CA GLY A 98 -0.85 0.67 12.51
C GLY A 98 0.44 0.11 11.97
N THR A 99 0.50 -0.07 10.65
CA THR A 99 1.71 -0.53 9.95
C THR A 99 1.78 0.05 8.53
N SER A 100 2.94 -0.10 7.89
CA SER A 100 3.14 0.17 6.48
C SER A 100 3.27 -1.12 5.69
N THR A 101 2.53 -1.23 4.60
CA THR A 101 2.55 -2.39 3.69
C THR A 101 2.84 -1.99 2.25
N ASP A 102 3.07 -0.70 1.97
CA ASP A 102 3.35 -0.22 0.62
C ASP A 102 4.60 -0.90 0.03
N GLY A 103 5.69 -1.00 0.81
CA GLY A 103 6.95 -1.62 0.36
C GLY A 103 6.82 -3.12 0.10
N LEU A 104 6.28 -3.86 1.08
CA LEU A 104 6.08 -5.31 0.94
C LEU A 104 5.09 -5.64 -0.20
N GLY A 105 4.03 -4.84 -0.35
CA GLY A 105 3.07 -4.98 -1.45
C GLY A 105 3.70 -4.72 -2.81
N PHE A 106 4.60 -3.73 -2.93
CA PHE A 106 5.35 -3.49 -4.16
C PHE A 106 6.26 -4.66 -4.53
N VAL A 107 7.03 -5.19 -3.57
CA VAL A 107 7.88 -6.37 -3.79
C VAL A 107 7.05 -7.59 -4.21
N ALA A 108 5.94 -7.85 -3.52
CA ALA A 108 5.04 -8.96 -3.86
C ALA A 108 4.42 -8.79 -5.26
N ALA A 109 4.06 -7.57 -5.66
CA ALA A 109 3.57 -7.27 -7.01
C ALA A 109 4.65 -7.47 -8.08
N CYS A 110 5.90 -7.07 -7.82
CA CYS A 110 7.03 -7.31 -8.72
C CYS A 110 7.24 -8.81 -8.94
N ARG A 111 7.26 -9.60 -7.85
CA ARG A 111 7.37 -11.07 -7.94
C ARG A 111 6.22 -11.68 -8.74
N HIS A 112 5.01 -11.16 -8.58
CA HIS A 112 3.84 -11.62 -9.33
C HIS A 112 3.98 -11.41 -10.85
N ILE A 113 4.60 -10.32 -11.27
CA ILE A 113 4.87 -10.05 -12.69
C ILE A 113 6.21 -10.64 -13.18
N GLY A 114 6.88 -11.45 -12.36
CA GLY A 114 8.11 -12.15 -12.72
C GLY A 114 9.40 -11.39 -12.47
N ILE A 115 9.38 -10.29 -11.71
CA ILE A 115 10.56 -9.52 -11.34
C ILE A 115 10.96 -9.89 -9.90
N GLU A 116 12.12 -10.52 -9.73
CA GLU A 116 12.70 -10.78 -8.41
C GLU A 116 13.61 -9.61 -8.00
N PRO A 117 13.42 -9.00 -6.81
CA PRO A 117 14.28 -7.90 -6.37
C PRO A 117 15.76 -8.27 -6.25
N ASP A 118 16.10 -9.48 -5.79
CA ASP A 118 17.49 -9.89 -5.55
C ASP A 118 18.34 -9.77 -6.83
N GLY A 119 19.33 -8.88 -6.78
CA GLY A 119 20.21 -8.59 -7.92
C GLY A 119 19.61 -7.67 -9.01
N SER A 120 18.34 -7.27 -8.91
CA SER A 120 17.69 -6.35 -9.84
C SER A 120 17.88 -4.88 -9.43
N VAL A 121 17.93 -4.00 -10.42
CA VAL A 121 18.09 -2.54 -10.23
C VAL A 121 16.75 -1.84 -10.41
N LEU A 122 16.27 -1.17 -9.36
CA LEU A 122 15.10 -0.30 -9.37
C LEU A 122 15.52 1.16 -9.56
N ARG A 123 15.13 1.74 -10.70
CA ARG A 123 15.21 3.18 -10.92
C ARG A 123 13.96 3.86 -10.40
N MET A 124 14.09 4.75 -9.42
CA MET A 124 12.95 5.36 -8.76
C MET A 124 13.05 6.89 -8.71
N ARG A 125 11.97 7.56 -9.08
CA ARG A 125 11.83 9.01 -9.00
C ARG A 125 10.89 9.36 -7.86
N GLY A 126 11.35 10.17 -6.90
CA GLY A 126 10.56 10.64 -5.77
C GLY A 126 11.09 10.18 -4.41
N GLY A 127 10.70 10.89 -3.35
CA GLY A 127 11.21 10.71 -1.98
C GLY A 127 10.15 10.76 -0.89
N GLY A 128 8.87 10.60 -1.28
CA GLY A 128 7.74 10.53 -0.35
C GLY A 128 7.71 9.26 0.50
N SER A 129 6.65 9.09 1.29
CA SER A 129 6.45 7.91 2.14
C SER A 129 6.46 6.60 1.36
N ALA A 130 5.72 6.54 0.26
CA ALA A 130 5.69 5.35 -0.61
C ALA A 130 7.09 5.04 -1.17
N ALA A 131 7.84 6.07 -1.57
CA ALA A 131 9.21 5.92 -2.07
C ALA A 131 10.13 5.29 -1.01
N ARG A 132 10.11 5.82 0.21
CA ARG A 132 10.92 5.27 1.30
C ARG A 132 10.50 3.85 1.70
N ALA A 133 9.19 3.55 1.70
CA ALA A 133 8.68 2.21 1.97
C ALA A 133 9.16 1.21 0.91
N ILE A 134 9.05 1.58 -0.37
CA ILE A 134 9.50 0.77 -1.50
C ILE A 134 11.02 0.59 -1.47
N ALA A 135 11.79 1.67 -1.27
CA ALA A 135 13.24 1.61 -1.19
C ALA A 135 13.72 0.68 -0.07
N ALA A 136 13.12 0.78 1.13
CA ALA A 136 13.46 -0.09 2.26
C ALA A 136 13.18 -1.57 1.94
N ALA A 137 11.97 -1.89 1.48
CA ALA A 137 11.59 -3.28 1.19
C ALA A 137 12.36 -3.87 -0.01
N TRP A 138 12.65 -3.06 -1.04
CA TRP A 138 13.43 -3.47 -2.20
C TRP A 138 14.87 -3.80 -1.83
N ALA A 139 15.52 -2.92 -1.05
CA ALA A 139 16.88 -3.14 -0.56
C ALA A 139 16.96 -4.34 0.40
N GLU A 140 15.99 -4.50 1.30
CA GLU A 140 15.91 -5.67 2.20
C GLU A 140 15.76 -6.99 1.41
N ALA A 141 15.09 -6.95 0.26
CA ALA A 141 14.94 -8.08 -0.64
C ALA A 141 16.16 -8.33 -1.56
N GLY A 142 17.28 -7.61 -1.36
CA GLY A 142 18.52 -7.79 -2.13
C GLY A 142 18.62 -6.94 -3.41
N GLY A 143 17.65 -6.06 -3.65
CA GLY A 143 17.64 -5.21 -4.83
C GLY A 143 18.50 -3.96 -4.69
N LEU A 144 19.00 -3.47 -5.82
CA LEU A 144 19.79 -2.24 -5.94
C LEU A 144 18.89 -1.08 -6.39
N ILE A 145 19.27 0.15 -6.03
CA ILE A 145 18.44 1.34 -6.28
C ILE A 145 19.24 2.43 -6.98
N THR A 146 18.68 2.95 -8.07
CA THR A 146 19.15 4.17 -8.74
C THR A 146 18.13 5.29 -8.50
N PRO A 147 18.40 6.25 -7.59
CA PRO A 147 17.48 7.36 -7.35
C PRO A 147 17.56 8.40 -8.46
N GLU A 148 16.41 8.86 -8.92
CA GLU A 148 16.25 9.90 -9.94
C GLU A 148 15.77 11.22 -9.31
N GLN A 149 16.24 12.35 -9.85
CA GLN A 149 15.97 13.66 -9.25
C GLN A 149 14.52 14.12 -9.44
N GLY A 150 13.68 13.82 -8.45
CA GLY A 150 12.26 14.18 -8.38
C GLY A 150 11.94 15.59 -7.84
N ARG A 151 10.65 15.85 -7.64
CA ARG A 151 10.10 16.92 -6.80
C ARG A 151 10.59 16.77 -5.36
N ARG A 152 10.71 15.53 -4.89
CA ARG A 152 11.29 15.18 -3.58
C ARG A 152 12.44 14.21 -3.79
N ALA A 153 13.60 14.52 -3.24
CA ALA A 153 14.75 13.61 -3.24
C ALA A 153 14.51 12.46 -2.26
N LEU A 154 14.93 11.25 -2.63
CA LEU A 154 15.07 10.14 -1.70
C LEU A 154 16.17 10.50 -0.69
N VAL A 155 15.80 10.68 0.56
CA VAL A 155 16.74 11.01 1.65
C VAL A 155 17.46 9.75 2.14
N SER A 156 18.45 9.91 3.02
CA SER A 156 19.16 8.78 3.65
C SER A 156 18.19 7.90 4.44
N GLY A 157 18.40 6.58 4.37
CA GLY A 157 17.61 5.58 5.06
C GLY A 157 18.23 4.18 5.03
N PRO A 158 17.48 3.15 5.47
CA PRO A 158 18.00 1.77 5.54
C PRO A 158 18.49 1.20 4.19
N TRP A 159 18.06 1.78 3.07
CA TRP A 159 18.46 1.40 1.72
C TRP A 159 19.81 1.99 1.27
N ASP A 160 20.48 2.82 2.07
CA ASP A 160 21.69 3.53 1.65
C ASP A 160 22.80 2.59 1.13
N GLY A 161 22.90 1.37 1.69
CA GLY A 161 23.85 0.35 1.26
C GLY A 161 23.54 -0.30 -0.10
N ALA A 162 22.33 -0.10 -0.63
CA ALA A 162 21.87 -0.63 -1.90
C ALA A 162 21.87 0.41 -3.04
N LEU A 163 22.27 1.67 -2.75
CA LEU A 163 22.31 2.74 -3.74
C LEU A 163 23.45 2.50 -4.75
N VAL A 164 23.12 2.59 -6.04
CA VAL A 164 24.08 2.49 -7.15
C VAL A 164 23.98 3.71 -8.07
N ALA A 165 25.14 4.21 -8.50
CA ALA A 165 25.25 5.49 -9.20
C ALA A 165 24.81 5.44 -10.67
N ASP A 166 24.97 4.28 -11.32
CA ASP A 166 24.63 4.09 -12.72
C ASP A 166 24.43 2.60 -13.01
N GLY A 167 23.68 2.30 -14.07
CA GLY A 167 23.30 0.96 -14.45
C GLY A 167 22.01 0.92 -15.26
N ARG A 168 21.91 -0.09 -16.13
CA ARG A 168 20.65 -0.45 -16.78
C ARG A 168 19.69 -0.92 -15.69
N ALA A 169 18.57 -0.23 -15.54
CA ALA A 169 17.56 -0.61 -14.57
C ALA A 169 16.60 -1.64 -15.16
N ASP A 170 16.26 -2.66 -14.38
CA ASP A 170 15.26 -3.65 -14.77
C ASP A 170 13.85 -3.06 -14.64
N LEU A 171 13.65 -2.24 -13.60
CA LEU A 171 12.36 -1.66 -13.26
C LEU A 171 12.46 -0.15 -12.99
N GLY A 172 11.53 0.61 -13.54
CA GLY A 172 11.37 2.04 -13.34
C GLY A 172 10.06 2.37 -12.63
N ILE A 173 10.08 3.29 -11.66
CA ILE A 173 8.86 3.82 -11.04
C ILE A 173 8.95 5.33 -10.77
N ASP A 174 7.95 6.07 -11.26
CA ASP A 174 7.76 7.50 -10.92
C ASP A 174 6.72 7.67 -9.80
N LEU A 175 7.21 7.98 -8.60
CA LEU A 175 6.41 8.22 -7.39
C LEU A 175 6.07 9.69 -7.17
N ASP A 176 6.55 10.59 -8.03
CA ASP A 176 6.10 11.99 -8.07
C ASP A 176 4.92 12.21 -9.02
N ALA A 177 4.56 11.19 -9.82
CA ALA A 177 3.37 11.20 -10.66
C ALA A 177 2.12 11.57 -9.85
N ALA A 178 1.20 12.33 -10.47
CA ALA A 178 -0.03 12.73 -9.80
C ALA A 178 -0.89 11.48 -9.47
N PRO A 179 -1.60 11.48 -8.33
CA PRO A 179 -2.57 10.42 -8.02
C PRO A 179 -3.65 10.29 -9.11
N ALA A 180 -4.36 9.15 -9.10
CA ALA A 180 -5.42 8.81 -10.04
C ALA A 180 -4.98 8.70 -11.51
N GLY A 181 -3.82 8.07 -11.76
CA GLY A 181 -3.34 7.80 -13.12
C GLY A 181 -2.68 9.00 -13.81
N GLY A 182 -2.01 9.87 -13.04
CA GLY A 182 -1.23 10.97 -13.59
C GLY A 182 -0.13 10.49 -14.53
N GLN A 183 0.28 11.37 -15.46
CA GLN A 183 1.39 11.09 -16.39
C GLN A 183 2.69 10.88 -15.60
N SER A 184 3.33 9.73 -15.81
CA SER A 184 4.65 9.42 -15.26
C SER A 184 5.75 9.96 -16.15
N THR A 185 6.82 10.47 -15.53
CA THR A 185 8.08 10.76 -16.21
C THR A 185 8.69 9.45 -16.72
N PRO A 186 9.08 9.34 -18.00
CA PRO A 186 9.82 8.18 -18.49
C PRO A 186 11.17 8.06 -17.77
N LEU A 187 11.49 6.86 -17.30
CA LEU A 187 12.74 6.51 -16.67
C LEU A 187 13.49 5.52 -17.56
N ASP A 188 14.82 5.58 -17.54
CA ASP A 188 15.67 4.64 -18.29
C ASP A 188 15.71 3.28 -17.58
N ALA A 189 14.73 2.43 -17.90
CA ALA A 189 14.57 1.08 -17.36
C ALA A 189 13.94 0.14 -18.42
N GLU A 190 14.17 -1.16 -18.29
CA GLU A 190 13.58 -2.17 -19.21
C GLU A 190 12.06 -2.19 -19.16
N MET A 191 11.51 -2.07 -17.95
CA MET A 191 10.08 -1.96 -17.69
C MET A 191 9.81 -0.76 -16.80
N GLN A 192 8.73 -0.02 -17.08
CA GLN A 192 8.23 1.02 -16.18
C GLN A 192 6.84 0.66 -15.67
N VAL A 193 6.65 0.79 -14.36
CA VAL A 193 5.38 0.52 -13.68
C VAL A 193 4.82 1.77 -13.01
N SER A 194 3.51 1.76 -12.79
CA SER A 194 2.79 2.79 -12.03
C SER A 194 2.11 2.14 -10.82
N ILE A 195 2.13 2.81 -9.67
CA ILE A 195 1.35 2.43 -8.48
C ILE A 195 0.05 3.23 -8.35
N SER A 196 -0.26 4.07 -9.33
CA SER A 196 -1.51 4.81 -9.39
C SER A 196 -2.38 4.28 -10.52
N TYR A 197 -3.59 3.87 -10.18
CA TYR A 197 -4.61 3.43 -11.13
C TYR A 197 -5.69 4.50 -11.30
N GLY A 198 -6.31 4.52 -12.48
CA GLY A 198 -7.44 5.38 -12.82
C GLY A 198 -8.78 4.67 -12.68
N TYR A 199 -9.84 5.36 -13.10
CA TYR A 199 -11.17 4.74 -13.21
C TYR A 199 -11.17 3.65 -14.29
N GLY A 200 -11.73 2.49 -13.96
CA GLY A 200 -11.83 1.35 -14.88
C GLY A 200 -10.54 0.54 -15.03
N ALA A 201 -9.58 0.71 -14.11
CA ALA A 201 -8.31 -0.01 -14.17
C ALA A 201 -8.49 -1.54 -14.09
N GLY A 202 -7.76 -2.25 -14.96
CA GLY A 202 -7.78 -3.70 -15.07
C GLY A 202 -6.99 -4.39 -13.96
N THR A 203 -7.31 -5.66 -13.67
CA THR A 203 -6.59 -6.47 -12.67
C THR A 203 -5.19 -6.90 -13.11
N ASP A 204 -4.87 -6.72 -14.39
CA ASP A 204 -3.55 -6.90 -14.99
C ASP A 204 -2.65 -5.65 -14.86
N GLU A 205 -3.22 -4.49 -14.50
CA GLU A 205 -2.43 -3.29 -14.25
C GLU A 205 -1.61 -3.43 -12.96
N PHE A 206 -0.32 -3.08 -13.02
CA PHE A 206 0.60 -3.18 -11.87
C PHE A 206 0.08 -2.44 -10.63
N ALA A 207 -0.59 -1.30 -10.81
CA ALA A 207 -1.17 -0.54 -9.71
C ALA A 207 -2.29 -1.33 -8.98
N VAL A 208 -3.10 -2.11 -9.72
CA VAL A 208 -4.14 -2.97 -9.14
C VAL A 208 -3.53 -4.19 -8.46
N ILE A 209 -2.52 -4.81 -9.09
CA ILE A 209 -1.74 -5.91 -8.51
C ILE A 209 -1.10 -5.47 -7.19
N MET A 210 -0.49 -4.29 -7.17
CA MET A 210 0.16 -3.72 -5.98
C MET A 210 -0.82 -3.41 -4.86
N VAL A 211 -2.01 -2.84 -5.15
CA VAL A 211 -3.01 -2.59 -4.11
C VAL A 211 -3.59 -3.87 -3.53
N ALA A 212 -3.76 -4.93 -4.32
CA ALA A 212 -4.16 -6.24 -3.83
C ALA A 212 -3.06 -6.89 -2.98
N ALA A 213 -1.81 -6.81 -3.43
CA ALA A 213 -0.65 -7.36 -2.72
C ALA A 213 -0.43 -6.69 -1.35
N GLN A 214 -0.45 -5.35 -1.28
CA GLN A 214 -0.33 -4.64 0.01
C GLN A 214 -1.48 -5.00 0.96
N HIS A 215 -2.67 -5.28 0.44
CA HIS A 215 -3.81 -5.70 1.25
C HIS A 215 -3.56 -7.07 1.88
N LEU A 216 -3.06 -8.05 1.12
CA LEU A 216 -2.70 -9.36 1.67
C LEU A 216 -1.61 -9.24 2.74
N GLU A 217 -0.61 -8.39 2.54
CA GLU A 217 0.41 -8.11 3.55
C GLU A 217 -0.19 -7.46 4.80
N ALA A 218 -1.22 -6.60 4.67
CA ALA A 218 -1.94 -6.03 5.80
C ALA A 218 -2.71 -7.10 6.60
N TRP A 219 -3.31 -8.06 5.90
CA TRP A 219 -3.97 -9.19 6.55
C TRP A 219 -2.99 -10.03 7.38
N LYS A 220 -1.81 -10.33 6.82
CA LYS A 220 -0.72 -11.04 7.53
C LYS A 220 -0.17 -10.25 8.71
N ALA A 221 0.01 -8.94 8.56
CA ALA A 221 0.74 -8.14 9.52
C ALA A 221 -0.13 -7.63 10.69
N ILE A 222 -1.39 -7.26 10.45
CA ILE A 222 -2.18 -6.52 11.45
C ILE A 222 -3.64 -6.96 11.55
N PHE A 223 -4.30 -7.29 10.45
CA PHE A 223 -5.74 -7.57 10.50
C PHE A 223 -6.06 -8.95 11.08
N ALA A 224 -5.45 -10.01 10.54
CA ALA A 224 -5.62 -11.38 11.03
C ALA A 224 -4.32 -12.21 10.94
N PRO A 225 -3.25 -11.86 11.69
CA PRO A 225 -1.96 -12.54 11.61
C PRO A 225 -2.02 -14.04 11.90
N GLU A 226 -2.88 -14.44 12.84
CA GLU A 226 -3.15 -15.85 13.17
C GLU A 226 -3.78 -16.66 12.02
N ARG A 227 -4.29 -15.99 10.98
CA ARG A 227 -4.85 -16.61 9.78
C ARG A 227 -3.97 -16.44 8.54
N ALA A 228 -2.72 -16.02 8.70
CA ALA A 228 -1.81 -15.80 7.58
C ALA A 228 -1.65 -17.03 6.67
N ALA A 229 -1.74 -18.24 7.21
CA ALA A 229 -1.67 -19.49 6.45
C ALA A 229 -2.93 -19.81 5.63
N ASP A 230 -4.07 -19.20 5.98
CA ASP A 230 -5.36 -19.41 5.31
C ASP A 230 -5.67 -18.32 4.27
N LEU A 231 -4.74 -17.39 4.04
CA LEU A 231 -4.99 -16.28 3.12
C LEU A 231 -5.03 -16.74 1.66
N PRO A 232 -5.90 -16.13 0.84
CA PRO A 232 -5.92 -16.42 -0.59
C PRO A 232 -4.60 -16.00 -1.25
N SER A 233 -4.25 -16.65 -2.36
CA SER A 233 -3.15 -16.19 -3.20
C SER A 233 -3.50 -14.84 -3.85
N LEU A 234 -2.46 -14.08 -4.23
CA LEU A 234 -2.65 -12.82 -4.95
C LEU A 234 -3.46 -13.01 -6.25
N SER A 235 -3.19 -14.08 -7.01
CA SER A 235 -3.97 -14.43 -8.20
C SER A 235 -5.45 -14.62 -7.88
N LEU A 236 -5.78 -15.35 -6.82
CA LEU A 236 -7.18 -15.61 -6.44
C LEU A 236 -7.90 -14.32 -6.04
N VAL A 237 -7.20 -13.39 -5.38
CA VAL A 237 -7.76 -12.07 -5.04
C VAL A 237 -8.03 -11.25 -6.30
N LEU A 238 -7.10 -11.26 -7.27
CA LEU A 238 -7.25 -10.53 -8.53
C LEU A 238 -8.38 -11.10 -9.39
N ASP A 239 -8.49 -12.43 -9.50
CA ASP A 239 -9.58 -13.09 -10.20
C ASP A 239 -10.95 -12.70 -9.61
N GLY A 240 -11.06 -12.73 -8.28
CA GLY A 240 -12.29 -12.32 -7.58
C GLY A 240 -12.65 -10.84 -7.75
N LEU A 241 -11.66 -9.97 -7.96
CA LEU A 241 -11.91 -8.58 -8.32
C LEU A 241 -12.45 -8.46 -9.75
N ALA A 242 -11.88 -9.19 -10.71
CA ALA A 242 -12.31 -9.15 -12.11
C ALA A 242 -13.77 -9.63 -12.28
N GLU A 243 -14.18 -10.67 -11.55
CA GLU A 243 -15.55 -11.20 -11.58
C GLU A 243 -16.60 -10.26 -10.98
N SER A 244 -16.16 -9.32 -10.13
CA SER A 244 -17.03 -8.36 -9.45
C SER A 244 -17.06 -6.97 -10.12
N ALA A 245 -16.43 -6.81 -11.29
CA ALA A 245 -16.25 -5.54 -12.01
C ALA A 245 -17.38 -5.26 -13.02
#